data_AF-A0A7C2MTF3-F1
#
_entry.id   AF-A0A7C2MTF3-F1
#
_cell.length_a   1.000
_cell.length_b   1.000
_cell.length_c   1.000
_cell.angle_alpha   90.00
_cell.angle_beta   90.00
_cell.angle_gamma   90.00
#
_symmetry.space_group_name_H-M   'P 1'
#
loop_
_entity.id
_entity.type
_entity.pdbx_description
1 polymer ?
#
loop_
_entity_poly.entity_id
_entity_poly.type
_entity_poly.pdbx_seq_one_letter_code
_entity_poly.pdbx_strand_id
1 'polypeptide(L)'
;PKEGHFTGTPRLFTDGQFYTPNGRARMIPITPRPPVNATSERYPFILNTGRVRDQWHTMTRTGKTGRLLAHIDEPYCEIHPTDAQGLGLTENGLTRISSPTGWMLARVKISDSQRPGSVFVPMHWNSQFAAQARMGTLVAAIADPLSGQPESKHSPVHVEAWTPAWQAVLFTRDAVDLTDLPYWVKMTGHGFTRYEIAGLEAPADWRDWLQTWLSVADIRLDAGDAHSLDYHALIWQQGQPSAALYVAPSYPTIDREAVSDAFITPPSASAGRLALLAGRAPAGGADIGRIVCSCFRVGEVAIQNAIAAGCVTAEALGAQLKCGTNCGSCIPELKALIQAQQRGAAA
;
A
#
# COMPACT_ATOMS: atom_id res chain seq x y z
N PRO A 1 -28.30 -4.15 33.85
CA PRO A 1 -27.79 -2.78 34.12
C PRO A 1 -26.82 -2.80 35.30
N LYS A 2 -25.53 -2.49 35.09
CA LYS A 2 -24.61 -2.30 36.22
C LYS A 2 -24.86 -0.91 36.80
N GLU A 3 -25.63 -0.84 37.89
CA GLU A 3 -25.80 0.36 38.73
C GLU A 3 -24.52 0.59 39.55
N GLY A 4 -23.45 1.00 38.87
CA GLY A 4 -22.21 1.44 39.51
C GLY A 4 -22.01 2.92 39.22
N HIS A 5 -22.51 3.80 40.10
CA HIS A 5 -22.14 5.22 40.08
C HIS A 5 -20.70 5.34 40.57
N PHE A 6 -19.73 5.20 39.67
CA PHE A 6 -18.35 5.56 39.98
C PHE A 6 -18.27 7.08 40.05
N THR A 7 -18.08 7.64 41.24
CA THR A 7 -17.56 9.00 41.42
C THR A 7 -16.10 9.01 40.97
N GLY A 8 -15.89 9.06 39.66
CA GLY A 8 -14.56 9.17 39.06
C GLY A 8 -13.99 10.58 39.21
N THR A 9 -12.74 10.75 38.78
CA THR A 9 -12.04 12.05 38.78
C THR A 9 -12.02 12.61 37.37
N PRO A 10 -12.82 13.65 37.03
CA PRO A 10 -12.92 14.15 35.66
C PRO A 10 -11.64 14.82 35.13
N ARG A 11 -10.85 15.41 36.03
CA ARG A 11 -9.58 16.08 35.71
C ARG A 11 -8.61 15.85 36.85
N LEU A 12 -7.36 15.52 36.53
CA LEU A 12 -6.28 15.45 37.51
C LEU A 12 -5.74 16.84 37.83
N PHE A 13 -5.13 16.99 39.01
CA PHE A 13 -4.38 18.18 39.42
C PHE A 13 -5.20 19.48 39.51
N THR A 14 -6.53 19.40 39.67
CA THR A 14 -7.40 20.58 39.84
C THR A 14 -7.14 21.36 41.13
N ASP A 15 -6.51 20.70 42.10
CA ASP A 15 -6.06 21.24 43.39
C ASP A 15 -4.62 21.76 43.35
N GLY A 16 -3.96 21.69 42.19
CA GLY A 16 -2.56 22.07 42.02
C GLY A 16 -1.55 21.14 42.70
N GLN A 17 -1.97 19.94 43.13
CA GLN A 17 -1.10 18.95 43.79
C GLN A 17 -0.52 17.97 42.78
N PHE A 18 0.74 18.14 42.43
CA PHE A 18 1.45 17.28 41.48
C PHE A 18 2.13 16.10 42.19
N TYR A 19 2.46 15.04 41.42
CA TYR A 19 3.24 13.90 41.90
C TYR A 19 4.74 14.24 42.06
N THR A 20 5.04 15.23 42.88
CA THR A 20 6.38 15.62 43.29
C THR A 20 6.43 15.69 44.82
N PRO A 21 7.61 15.52 45.46
CA PRO A 21 7.70 15.51 46.93
C PRO A 21 7.13 16.73 47.65
N ASN A 22 6.99 17.88 46.96
CA ASN A 22 6.43 19.12 47.53
C ASN A 22 5.08 19.53 46.91
N GLY A 23 4.45 18.66 46.11
CA GLY A 23 3.16 18.92 45.48
C GLY A 23 3.19 19.94 44.33
N ARG A 24 4.35 20.52 43.97
CA ARG A 24 4.45 21.57 42.92
C ARG A 24 4.96 21.00 41.60
N ALA A 25 4.43 21.51 40.47
CA ALA A 25 4.99 21.22 39.14
C ALA A 25 6.43 21.71 39.03
N ARG A 26 7.25 20.99 38.25
CA ARG A 26 8.66 21.34 37.99
C ARG A 26 8.82 21.73 36.53
N MET A 27 9.34 22.93 36.28
CA MET A 27 9.80 23.32 34.95
C MET A 27 11.22 22.77 34.74
N ILE A 28 11.42 22.06 33.64
CA ILE A 28 12.72 21.46 33.29
C ILE A 28 13.29 22.23 32.11
N PRO A 29 14.43 22.93 32.26
CA PRO A 29 15.09 23.56 31.14
C PRO A 29 15.71 22.48 30.24
N ILE A 30 15.41 22.52 28.95
CA ILE A 30 15.92 21.56 27.95
C ILE A 30 16.74 22.31 26.90
N THR A 31 17.98 21.86 26.69
CA THR A 31 18.80 22.29 25.54
C THR A 31 18.55 21.33 24.38
N PRO A 32 18.04 21.81 23.22
CA PRO A 32 17.85 20.97 22.04
C PRO A 32 19.16 20.33 21.58
N ARG A 33 19.10 19.07 21.15
CA ARG A 33 20.22 18.35 20.53
C ARG A 33 19.77 17.82 19.17
N PRO A 34 20.64 17.85 18.14
CA PRO A 34 20.32 17.22 16.86
C PRO A 34 20.23 15.69 17.03
N PRO A 35 19.59 15.00 16.06
CA PRO A 35 19.65 13.55 15.97
C PRO A 35 21.09 13.03 15.98
N VAL A 36 21.29 11.82 16.49
CA VAL A 36 22.64 11.25 16.64
C VAL A 36 23.27 10.98 15.28
N ASN A 37 22.48 10.47 14.33
CA ASN A 37 22.94 10.18 12.98
C ASN A 37 22.53 11.31 12.03
N ALA A 38 23.50 12.09 11.56
CA ALA A 38 23.30 13.09 10.52
C ALA A 38 23.31 12.48 9.12
N THR A 39 22.70 13.18 8.15
CA THR A 39 22.80 12.86 6.73
C THR A 39 24.23 13.01 6.22
N SER A 40 24.56 12.30 5.14
CA SER A 40 25.86 12.34 4.48
C SER A 40 25.69 12.24 2.97
N GLU A 41 26.77 12.40 2.20
CA GLU A 41 26.74 12.16 0.75
C GLU A 41 26.25 10.74 0.40
N ARG A 42 26.59 9.74 1.22
CA ARG A 42 26.16 8.35 1.02
C ARG A 42 24.69 8.12 1.38
N TYR A 43 24.20 8.81 2.42
CA TYR A 43 22.83 8.69 2.94
C TYR A 43 22.20 10.09 3.03
N PRO A 44 21.81 10.69 1.88
CA PRO A 44 21.42 12.09 1.83
C PRO A 44 19.97 12.35 2.26
N PHE A 45 19.12 11.31 2.31
CA PHE A 45 17.70 11.46 2.62
C PHE A 45 17.41 11.18 4.10
N ILE A 46 16.44 11.88 4.67
CA ILE A 46 15.90 11.58 6.00
C ILE A 46 14.65 10.70 5.84
N LEU A 47 14.70 9.48 6.36
CA LEU A 47 13.52 8.63 6.49
C LEU A 47 12.70 9.02 7.71
N ASN A 48 11.43 9.34 7.46
CA ASN A 48 10.38 9.34 8.47
C ASN A 48 9.52 8.08 8.31
N THR A 49 8.94 7.62 9.40
CA THR A 49 8.10 6.42 9.42
C THR A 49 6.78 6.73 10.07
N GLY A 50 5.73 6.01 9.70
CA GLY A 50 4.42 6.26 10.30
C GLY A 50 3.41 5.18 10.07
N ARG A 51 2.15 5.56 10.19
CA ARG A 51 1.02 4.65 10.11
C ARG A 51 0.12 5.05 8.96
N VAL A 52 -0.50 4.05 8.34
CA VAL A 52 -1.66 4.24 7.47
C VAL A 52 -2.92 3.90 8.25
N ARG A 53 -4.04 4.54 7.90
CA ARG A 53 -5.32 4.39 8.61
C ARG A 53 -5.76 2.93 8.71
N ASP A 54 -5.71 2.21 7.60
CA ASP A 54 -6.39 0.92 7.46
C ASP A 54 -5.64 -0.25 8.12
N GLN A 55 -4.41 -0.01 8.58
CA GLN A 55 -3.58 -1.04 9.18
C GLN A 55 -3.32 -0.76 10.67
N TRP A 56 -3.48 -1.81 11.48
CA TRP A 56 -3.19 -1.75 12.92
C TRP A 56 -1.86 -2.43 13.20
N HIS A 57 -0.87 -1.63 13.61
CA HIS A 57 0.50 -2.07 13.89
C HIS A 57 1.03 -3.03 12.82
N THR A 58 1.52 -4.20 13.19
CA THR A 58 2.17 -5.17 12.31
C THR A 58 1.19 -6.04 11.52
N MET A 59 -0.04 -5.58 11.28
CA MET A 59 -1.03 -6.25 10.43
C MET A 59 -1.47 -7.65 10.88
N THR A 60 -1.12 -8.09 12.09
CA THR A 60 -1.43 -9.44 12.61
C THR A 60 -2.94 -9.76 12.60
N ARG A 61 -3.78 -8.72 12.69
CA ARG A 61 -5.24 -8.82 12.53
C ARG A 61 -5.72 -8.17 11.23
N THR A 62 -5.32 -6.93 10.95
CA THR A 62 -5.86 -6.16 9.82
C THR A 62 -5.42 -6.69 8.46
N GLY A 63 -4.21 -7.28 8.36
CA GLY A 63 -3.72 -7.90 7.12
C GLY A 63 -4.52 -9.14 6.69
N LYS A 64 -5.30 -9.74 7.59
CA LYS A 64 -6.21 -10.87 7.28
C LYS A 64 -7.56 -10.43 6.73
N THR A 65 -7.82 -9.12 6.63
CA THR A 65 -9.11 -8.57 6.22
C THR A 65 -8.93 -7.82 4.90
N GLY A 66 -9.37 -8.41 3.79
CA GLY A 66 -9.13 -7.82 2.46
C GLY A 66 -9.67 -6.41 2.26
N ARG A 67 -10.81 -6.08 2.89
CA ARG A 67 -11.35 -4.70 2.84
C ARG A 67 -10.40 -3.64 3.39
N LEU A 68 -9.51 -3.99 4.32
CA LEU A 68 -8.52 -3.07 4.89
C LEU A 68 -7.25 -2.94 4.03
N LEU A 69 -7.13 -3.76 2.99
CA LEU A 69 -6.06 -3.70 1.99
C LEU A 69 -6.54 -3.05 0.68
N ALA A 70 -7.79 -2.60 0.60
CA ALA A 70 -8.37 -2.09 -0.65
C ALA A 70 -7.84 -0.71 -1.06
N HIS A 71 -7.33 0.10 -0.13
CA HIS A 71 -6.83 1.46 -0.39
C HIS A 71 -5.31 1.53 -0.46
N ILE A 72 -4.63 0.88 0.49
CA ILE A 72 -3.16 0.77 0.52
C ILE A 72 -2.83 -0.70 0.79
N ASP A 73 -2.44 -1.39 -0.27
CA ASP A 73 -2.13 -2.82 -0.33
C ASP A 73 -0.62 -3.10 -0.30
N GLU A 74 0.21 -2.12 -0.67
CA GLU A 74 1.66 -2.26 -0.78
C GLU A 74 2.46 -1.33 0.13
N PRO A 75 3.65 -1.75 0.61
CA PRO A 75 4.59 -0.86 1.25
C PRO A 75 5.08 0.16 0.22
N TYR A 76 5.03 1.44 0.56
CA TYR A 76 5.47 2.52 -0.32
C TYR A 76 6.54 3.42 0.30
N CYS A 77 7.32 4.04 -0.57
CA CYS A 77 8.24 5.14 -0.30
C CYS A 77 7.64 6.42 -0.88
N GLU A 78 7.14 7.30 -0.02
CA GLU A 78 6.61 8.58 -0.45
C GLU A 78 7.73 9.62 -0.53
N ILE A 79 7.93 10.17 -1.72
CA ILE A 79 9.06 11.05 -2.08
C ILE A 79 8.59 12.27 -2.87
N HIS A 80 9.28 13.40 -2.71
CA HIS A 80 8.96 14.64 -3.42
C HIS A 80 9.26 14.52 -4.93
N PRO A 81 8.46 15.13 -5.84
CA PRO A 81 8.65 15.05 -7.28
C PRO A 81 10.07 15.43 -7.76
N THR A 82 10.66 16.49 -7.21
CA THR A 82 12.03 16.92 -7.59
C THR A 82 13.08 15.86 -7.26
N ASP A 83 12.97 15.21 -6.11
CA ASP A 83 13.92 14.17 -5.70
C ASP A 83 13.72 12.91 -6.53
N ALA A 84 12.46 12.53 -6.78
CA ALA A 84 12.11 11.42 -7.66
C ALA A 84 12.69 11.61 -9.05
N GLN A 85 12.55 12.82 -9.63
CA GLN A 85 13.14 13.18 -10.92
C GLN A 85 14.66 13.08 -10.90
N GLY A 86 15.32 13.60 -9.85
CA GLY A 86 16.78 13.53 -9.71
C GLY A 86 17.31 12.10 -9.58
N LEU A 87 16.50 11.18 -9.06
CA LEU A 87 16.84 9.76 -8.88
C LEU A 87 16.33 8.85 -10.02
N GLY A 88 15.60 9.39 -11.02
CA GLY A 88 14.97 8.59 -12.07
C GLY A 88 13.85 7.66 -11.58
N LEU A 89 13.22 7.98 -10.45
CA LEU A 89 12.10 7.22 -9.90
C LEU A 89 10.80 7.59 -10.60
N THR A 90 9.92 6.61 -10.81
CA THR A 90 8.62 6.76 -11.46
C THR A 90 7.50 6.32 -10.53
N GLU A 91 6.32 6.93 -10.63
CA GLU A 91 5.13 6.50 -9.91
C GLU A 91 4.85 5.02 -10.16
N ASN A 92 4.51 4.26 -9.12
CA ASN A 92 4.35 2.79 -9.15
C ASN A 92 5.61 1.98 -9.51
N GLY A 93 6.74 2.63 -9.76
CA GLY A 93 8.04 1.97 -9.82
C GLY A 93 8.43 1.33 -8.49
N LEU A 94 9.53 0.58 -8.47
CA LEU A 94 10.09 0.03 -7.24
C LEU A 94 11.38 0.77 -6.90
N THR A 95 11.59 0.97 -5.60
CA THR A 95 12.80 1.61 -5.08
C THR A 95 13.41 0.77 -3.97
N ARG A 96 14.74 0.76 -3.92
CA ARG A 96 15.50 0.26 -2.79
C ARG A 96 15.86 1.41 -1.87
N ILE A 97 15.56 1.22 -0.60
CA ILE A 97 15.93 2.14 0.47
C ILE A 97 16.94 1.42 1.35
N SER A 98 18.07 2.06 1.62
CA SER A 98 19.13 1.46 2.44
C SER A 98 19.72 2.42 3.46
N SER A 99 20.25 1.84 4.54
CA SER A 99 20.92 2.51 5.64
C SER A 99 22.14 1.66 6.04
N PRO A 100 22.99 2.11 6.99
CA PRO A 100 24.04 1.26 7.53
C PRO A 100 23.54 -0.04 8.19
N THR A 101 22.28 -0.11 8.64
CA THR A 101 21.74 -1.27 9.38
C THR A 101 20.98 -2.26 8.53
N GLY A 102 20.65 -1.91 7.27
CA GLY A 102 19.86 -2.77 6.41
C GLY A 102 19.25 -2.04 5.22
N TRP A 103 18.37 -2.75 4.51
CA TRP A 103 17.68 -2.23 3.34
C TRP A 103 16.26 -2.83 3.23
N MET A 104 15.45 -2.23 2.37
CA MET A 104 14.13 -2.70 1.99
C MET A 104 13.79 -2.31 0.55
N LEU A 105 12.73 -2.90 0.00
CA LEU A 105 12.05 -2.53 -1.25
C LEU A 105 10.67 -1.98 -0.93
N ALA A 106 10.25 -1.00 -1.73
CA ALA A 106 8.92 -0.41 -1.65
C ALA A 106 8.47 0.12 -3.02
N ARG A 107 7.15 0.28 -3.18
CA ARG A 107 6.53 0.98 -4.29
C ARG A 107 6.84 2.48 -4.18
N VAL A 108 7.21 3.13 -5.26
CA VAL A 108 7.41 4.58 -5.29
C VAL A 108 6.03 5.25 -5.30
N LYS A 109 5.85 6.22 -4.41
CA LYS A 109 4.71 7.13 -4.39
C LYS A 109 5.23 8.56 -4.47
N ILE A 110 4.92 9.28 -5.53
CA ILE A 110 5.35 10.66 -5.72
C ILE A 110 4.29 11.60 -5.12
N SER A 111 4.71 12.49 -4.23
CA SER A 111 3.82 13.45 -3.60
C SER A 111 4.52 14.77 -3.29
N ASP A 112 3.94 15.89 -3.73
CA ASP A 112 4.40 17.24 -3.41
C ASP A 112 4.16 17.64 -1.94
N SER A 113 3.38 16.85 -1.21
CA SER A 113 3.24 16.96 0.25
C SER A 113 4.49 16.54 1.01
N GLN A 114 5.40 15.81 0.37
CA GLN A 114 6.66 15.38 0.97
C GLN A 114 7.69 16.51 0.90
N ARG A 115 8.50 16.65 1.96
CA ARG A 115 9.59 17.63 1.95
C ARG A 115 10.76 17.13 1.07
N PRO A 116 11.35 17.96 0.20
CA PRO A 116 12.60 17.61 -0.49
C PRO A 116 13.72 17.19 0.47
N GLY A 117 14.46 16.14 0.11
CA GLY A 117 15.49 15.51 0.94
C GLY A 117 14.93 14.63 2.07
N SER A 118 13.64 14.30 2.03
CA SER A 118 12.98 13.41 3.01
C SER A 118 12.09 12.39 2.32
N VAL A 119 11.97 11.22 2.93
CA VAL A 119 11.08 10.14 2.46
C VAL A 119 10.23 9.60 3.60
N PHE A 120 9.07 9.04 3.27
CA PHE A 120 8.18 8.42 4.24
C PHE A 120 7.89 6.97 3.89
N VAL A 121 7.97 6.09 4.88
CA VAL A 121 7.58 4.68 4.75
C VAL A 121 6.63 4.25 5.88
N PRO A 122 5.48 3.65 5.56
CA PRO A 122 4.61 3.05 6.57
C PRO A 122 5.27 1.88 7.33
N MET A 123 4.98 1.76 8.62
CA MET A 123 5.62 0.78 9.51
C MET A 123 5.03 -0.65 9.47
N HIS A 124 3.98 -0.87 8.68
CA HIS A 124 3.05 -1.97 8.93
C HIS A 124 3.51 -3.34 8.40
N TRP A 125 4.16 -3.35 7.24
CA TRP A 125 4.52 -4.59 6.55
C TRP A 125 5.59 -5.38 7.30
N ASN A 126 5.37 -6.69 7.37
CA ASN A 126 6.24 -7.67 8.00
C ASN A 126 6.50 -8.84 7.05
N SER A 127 7.36 -9.78 7.45
CA SER A 127 7.77 -10.92 6.61
C SER A 127 6.67 -11.95 6.29
N GLN A 128 5.48 -11.83 6.88
CA GLN A 128 4.31 -12.64 6.52
C GLN A 128 3.52 -12.03 5.35
N PHE A 129 3.63 -10.72 5.14
CA PHE A 129 2.86 -9.97 4.13
C PHE A 129 3.73 -9.36 3.03
N ALA A 130 5.05 -9.34 3.18
CA ALA A 130 5.95 -8.93 2.11
C ALA A 130 7.38 -9.46 2.33
N ALA A 131 8.14 -9.61 1.24
CA ALA A 131 9.51 -10.12 1.23
C ALA A 131 10.49 -9.22 2.02
N GLN A 132 10.92 -8.13 1.38
CA GLN A 132 11.94 -7.21 1.85
C GLN A 132 11.33 -5.84 2.17
N ALA A 133 10.27 -5.77 2.99
CA ALA A 133 9.52 -4.52 3.21
C ALA A 133 9.54 -3.98 4.65
N ARG A 134 10.39 -4.54 5.52
CA ARG A 134 10.42 -4.15 6.93
C ARG A 134 11.21 -2.86 7.12
N MET A 135 10.53 -1.72 7.23
CA MET A 135 11.20 -0.43 7.46
C MET A 135 12.10 -0.40 8.71
N GLY A 136 11.79 -1.22 9.72
CA GLY A 136 12.55 -1.26 10.97
C GLY A 136 14.02 -1.69 10.78
N THR A 137 14.37 -2.32 9.65
CA THR A 137 15.77 -2.64 9.31
C THR A 137 16.59 -1.40 8.98
N LEU A 138 15.93 -0.26 8.71
CA LEU A 138 16.56 1.02 8.37
C LEU A 138 16.84 1.90 9.61
N VAL A 139 16.32 1.52 10.78
CA VAL A 139 16.37 2.35 11.98
C VAL A 139 17.52 1.89 12.88
N ALA A 140 18.44 2.79 13.18
CA ALA A 140 19.54 2.52 14.09
C ALA A 140 19.03 2.26 15.53
N ALA A 141 19.73 1.39 16.27
CA ALA A 141 19.42 1.07 17.65
C ALA A 141 19.86 2.18 18.63
N ILE A 142 19.29 3.37 18.45
CA ILE A 142 19.58 4.57 19.23
C ILE A 142 18.35 4.88 20.08
N ALA A 143 18.55 4.92 21.39
CA ALA A 143 17.49 5.16 22.36
C ALA A 143 17.82 6.37 23.24
N ASP A 144 16.78 7.12 23.60
CA ASP A 144 16.90 8.16 24.61
C ASP A 144 17.34 7.53 25.96
N PRO A 145 18.42 8.03 26.60
CA PRO A 145 18.97 7.41 27.80
C PRO A 145 18.06 7.49 29.04
N LEU A 146 17.03 8.34 29.03
CA LEU A 146 16.10 8.48 30.16
C LEU A 146 14.87 7.60 30.00
N SER A 147 14.25 7.61 28.82
CA SER A 147 12.97 6.94 28.55
C SER A 147 13.11 5.59 27.85
N GLY A 148 14.27 5.32 27.24
CA GLY A 148 14.48 4.16 26.37
C GLY A 148 13.74 4.23 25.03
N GLN A 149 13.15 5.39 24.68
CA GLN A 149 12.41 5.55 23.43
C GLN A 149 13.37 5.63 22.23
N PRO A 150 13.07 4.93 21.11
CA PRO A 150 13.95 4.89 19.96
C PRO A 150 13.85 6.14 19.08
N GLU A 151 14.94 6.52 18.41
CA GLU A 151 15.02 7.63 17.44
C GLU A 151 14.42 7.25 16.06
N SER A 152 13.18 6.72 16.02
CA SER A 152 12.58 6.14 14.79
C SER A 152 12.03 7.15 13.78
N LYS A 153 12.21 8.46 14.00
CA LYS A 153 11.67 9.55 13.15
C LYS A 153 12.74 10.33 12.39
N HIS A 154 13.99 9.89 12.53
CA HIS A 154 15.12 10.43 11.80
C HIS A 154 16.09 9.29 11.51
N SER A 155 16.10 8.79 10.27
CA SER A 155 17.09 7.80 9.85
C SER A 155 17.69 8.22 8.51
N PRO A 156 18.99 8.54 8.45
CA PRO A 156 19.65 8.80 7.17
C PRO A 156 19.60 7.56 6.27
N VAL A 157 19.12 7.74 5.04
CA VAL A 157 18.98 6.66 4.06
C VAL A 157 19.48 7.08 2.68
N HIS A 158 19.82 6.06 1.89
CA HIS A 158 20.04 6.15 0.46
C HIS A 158 18.81 5.57 -0.25
N VAL A 159 18.39 6.20 -1.34
CA VAL A 159 17.22 5.81 -2.14
C VAL A 159 17.68 5.67 -3.58
N GLU A 160 17.42 4.52 -4.18
CA GLU A 160 17.79 4.22 -5.57
C GLU A 160 16.64 3.49 -6.29
N ALA A 161 16.58 3.63 -7.61
CA ALA A 161 15.65 2.86 -8.42
C ALA A 161 15.98 1.36 -8.31
N TRP A 162 14.96 0.53 -8.14
CA TRP A 162 15.10 -0.92 -8.23
C TRP A 162 14.30 -1.40 -9.44
N THR A 163 15.00 -1.74 -10.52
CA THR A 163 14.42 -2.13 -11.81
C THR A 163 14.41 -3.66 -11.96
N PRO A 164 13.28 -4.33 -11.68
CA PRO A 164 13.15 -5.75 -11.99
C PRO A 164 13.09 -5.98 -13.51
N ALA A 165 13.42 -7.19 -13.95
CA ALA A 165 13.24 -7.61 -15.33
C ALA A 165 11.76 -7.77 -15.69
N TRP A 166 10.91 -8.06 -14.70
CA TRP A 166 9.49 -8.27 -14.88
C TRP A 166 8.72 -8.01 -13.59
N GLN A 167 7.44 -7.70 -13.73
CA GLN A 167 6.48 -7.65 -12.62
C GLN A 167 5.24 -8.47 -12.99
N ALA A 168 4.53 -8.99 -12.00
CA ALA A 168 3.27 -9.66 -12.24
C ALA A 168 2.29 -9.51 -11.07
N VAL A 169 1.01 -9.70 -11.38
CA VAL A 169 -0.05 -9.88 -10.37
C VAL A 169 -0.53 -11.32 -10.43
N LEU A 170 -0.50 -12.00 -9.29
CA LEU A 170 -0.98 -13.38 -9.15
C LEU A 170 -2.17 -13.41 -8.19
N PHE A 171 -3.31 -13.89 -8.68
CA PHE A 171 -4.47 -14.25 -7.87
C PHE A 171 -4.51 -15.77 -7.75
N THR A 172 -4.77 -16.29 -6.55
CA THR A 172 -4.84 -17.73 -6.30
C THR A 172 -5.78 -18.03 -5.15
N ARG A 173 -6.52 -19.14 -5.18
CA ARG A 173 -7.35 -19.58 -4.05
C ARG A 173 -6.49 -20.04 -2.87
N ASP A 174 -5.39 -20.74 -3.18
CA ASP A 174 -4.46 -21.26 -2.18
C ASP A 174 -3.21 -20.38 -2.09
N ALA A 175 -2.71 -20.19 -0.88
CA ALA A 175 -1.47 -19.44 -0.69
C ALA A 175 -0.30 -20.20 -1.32
N VAL A 176 0.47 -19.50 -2.14
CA VAL A 176 1.70 -20.03 -2.75
C VAL A 176 2.92 -19.56 -1.98
N ASP A 177 3.98 -20.36 -2.02
CA ASP A 177 5.27 -19.99 -1.49
C ASP A 177 6.06 -19.22 -2.55
N LEU A 178 6.49 -18.02 -2.22
CA LEU A 178 7.20 -17.11 -3.13
C LEU A 178 8.48 -16.59 -2.48
N THR A 179 9.00 -17.27 -1.44
CA THR A 179 10.16 -16.80 -0.67
C THR A 179 11.41 -16.54 -1.51
N ASP A 180 11.54 -17.23 -2.64
CA ASP A 180 12.69 -17.10 -3.54
C ASP A 180 12.61 -15.87 -4.45
N LEU A 181 11.44 -15.21 -4.55
CA LEU A 181 11.31 -13.97 -5.29
C LEU A 181 11.84 -12.78 -4.47
N PRO A 182 12.61 -11.87 -5.10
CA PRO A 182 13.17 -10.71 -4.40
C PRO A 182 12.09 -9.72 -3.95
N TYR A 183 10.98 -9.65 -4.68
CA TYR A 183 9.84 -8.81 -4.35
C TYR A 183 8.55 -9.63 -4.43
N TRP A 184 7.85 -9.69 -3.30
CA TRP A 184 6.46 -10.12 -3.24
C TRP A 184 5.74 -9.34 -2.13
N VAL A 185 4.48 -9.00 -2.37
CA VAL A 185 3.56 -8.44 -1.39
C VAL A 185 2.27 -9.24 -1.43
N LYS A 186 1.80 -9.70 -0.27
CA LYS A 186 0.63 -10.57 -0.13
C LYS A 186 -0.55 -9.77 0.39
N MET A 187 -1.66 -9.84 -0.35
CA MET A 187 -2.95 -9.29 0.04
C MET A 187 -3.98 -10.39 0.22
N THR A 188 -4.71 -10.36 1.33
CA THR A 188 -5.84 -11.27 1.54
C THR A 188 -7.06 -10.74 0.78
N GLY A 189 -7.63 -11.55 -0.10
CA GLY A 189 -8.91 -11.30 -0.76
C GLY A 189 -10.07 -12.06 -0.09
N HIS A 190 -11.26 -11.97 -0.66
CA HIS A 190 -12.41 -12.75 -0.19
C HIS A 190 -12.45 -14.11 -0.90
N GLY A 191 -11.84 -15.14 -0.28
CA GLY A 191 -11.74 -16.47 -0.87
C GLY A 191 -10.60 -16.65 -1.88
N PHE A 192 -9.65 -15.71 -1.90
CA PHE A 192 -8.42 -15.77 -2.68
C PHE A 192 -7.30 -14.98 -1.98
N THR A 193 -6.08 -15.19 -2.41
CA THR A 193 -4.90 -14.38 -2.09
C THR A 193 -4.41 -13.71 -3.37
N ARG A 194 -4.09 -12.42 -3.30
CA ARG A 194 -3.43 -11.69 -4.39
C ARG A 194 -1.98 -11.42 -3.99
N TYR A 195 -1.08 -11.55 -4.95
CA TYR A 195 0.31 -11.20 -4.81
C TYR A 195 0.70 -10.19 -5.89
N GLU A 196 1.40 -9.13 -5.49
CA GLU A 196 2.20 -8.32 -6.40
C GLU A 196 3.62 -8.86 -6.33
N ILE A 197 4.21 -9.24 -7.45
CA ILE A 197 5.51 -9.90 -7.51
C ILE A 197 6.41 -9.26 -8.56
N ALA A 198 7.72 -9.35 -8.34
CA ALA A 198 8.71 -8.94 -9.32
C ALA A 198 9.99 -9.78 -9.18
N GLY A 199 10.68 -9.97 -10.31
CA GLY A 199 11.90 -10.77 -10.38
C GLY A 199 12.99 -10.10 -11.21
N LEU A 200 14.24 -10.50 -10.95
CA LEU A 200 15.41 -10.04 -11.70
C LEU A 200 15.66 -10.90 -12.95
N GLU A 201 15.13 -12.12 -12.98
CA GLU A 201 15.24 -13.06 -14.08
C GLU A 201 13.86 -13.66 -14.33
N ALA A 202 13.41 -13.67 -15.59
CA ALA A 202 12.16 -14.32 -15.97
C ALA A 202 12.35 -15.84 -16.01
N PRO A 203 11.34 -16.64 -15.64
CA PRO A 203 11.37 -18.06 -15.89
C PRO A 203 11.42 -18.33 -17.40
N ALA A 204 11.95 -19.50 -17.78
CA ALA A 204 12.00 -19.91 -19.18
C ALA A 204 10.59 -20.04 -19.79
N ASP A 205 9.65 -20.59 -19.03
CA ASP A 205 8.25 -20.71 -19.43
C ASP A 205 7.34 -20.40 -18.22
N TRP A 206 6.47 -19.40 -18.36
CA TRP A 206 5.49 -19.02 -17.34
C TRP A 206 4.45 -20.10 -17.05
N ARG A 207 4.21 -21.00 -18.00
CA ARG A 207 3.32 -22.15 -17.83
C ARG A 207 3.85 -23.12 -16.83
N ASP A 208 5.10 -23.51 -17.00
CA ASP A 208 5.79 -24.44 -16.11
C ASP A 208 5.98 -23.79 -14.74
N TRP A 209 6.33 -22.49 -14.72
CA TRP A 209 6.45 -21.73 -13.48
C TRP A 209 5.13 -21.68 -12.68
N LEU A 210 3.97 -21.57 -13.32
CA LEU A 210 2.69 -21.65 -12.60
C LEU A 210 2.39 -23.06 -12.06
N GLN A 211 2.83 -24.10 -12.77
CA GLN A 211 2.59 -25.50 -12.39
C GLN A 211 3.40 -25.92 -11.17
N THR A 212 4.50 -25.23 -10.83
CA THR A 212 5.26 -25.52 -9.60
C THR A 212 4.46 -25.20 -8.34
N TRP A 213 3.50 -24.27 -8.42
CA TRP A 213 2.74 -23.78 -7.27
C TRP A 213 1.29 -24.27 -7.23
N LEU A 214 0.73 -24.57 -8.40
CA LEU A 214 -0.69 -24.84 -8.56
C LEU A 214 -0.89 -26.22 -9.18
N SER A 215 -1.69 -27.06 -8.52
CA SER A 215 -2.11 -28.34 -9.09
C SER A 215 -3.05 -28.09 -10.27
N VAL A 216 -2.53 -28.14 -11.50
CA VAL A 216 -3.25 -27.84 -12.75
C VAL A 216 -4.14 -29.00 -13.23
N ALA A 217 -5.03 -29.51 -12.37
CA ALA A 217 -5.92 -30.61 -12.74
C ALA A 217 -7.02 -30.26 -13.77
N ASP A 218 -7.13 -29.01 -14.24
CA ASP A 218 -8.30 -28.47 -14.95
C ASP A 218 -7.98 -27.48 -16.10
N ILE A 219 -9.04 -26.93 -16.71
CA ILE A 219 -9.04 -26.06 -17.90
C ILE A 219 -8.20 -24.79 -17.69
N ARG A 220 -7.19 -24.64 -18.55
CA ARG A 220 -6.30 -23.48 -18.63
C ARG A 220 -6.61 -22.65 -19.87
N LEU A 221 -6.68 -21.33 -19.69
CA LEU A 221 -6.75 -20.35 -20.78
C LEU A 221 -5.52 -19.44 -20.70
N ASP A 222 -4.82 -19.29 -21.82
CA ASP A 222 -3.61 -18.47 -21.92
C ASP A 222 -3.75 -17.43 -23.02
N ALA A 223 -3.09 -16.28 -22.82
CA ALA A 223 -2.86 -15.27 -23.84
C ALA A 223 -1.41 -14.76 -23.77
N GLY A 224 -0.81 -14.49 -24.94
CA GLY A 224 0.59 -14.09 -25.04
C GLY A 224 1.55 -15.27 -25.21
N ASP A 225 2.83 -14.95 -25.39
CA ASP A 225 3.91 -15.95 -25.44
C ASP A 225 4.42 -16.22 -24.02
N ALA A 226 4.43 -17.48 -23.62
CA ALA A 226 4.87 -17.92 -22.29
C ALA A 226 6.36 -17.74 -22.03
N HIS A 227 7.14 -17.38 -23.05
CA HIS A 227 8.55 -16.99 -22.94
C HIS A 227 8.74 -15.47 -22.95
N SER A 228 7.67 -14.70 -23.10
CA SER A 228 7.69 -13.24 -23.18
C SER A 228 7.31 -12.58 -21.86
N LEU A 229 7.48 -11.25 -21.80
CA LEU A 229 7.06 -10.43 -20.67
C LEU A 229 5.62 -9.90 -20.81
N ASP A 230 4.85 -10.42 -21.78
CA ASP A 230 3.43 -10.11 -21.99
C ASP A 230 2.67 -11.44 -22.00
N TYR A 231 2.41 -11.96 -20.80
CA TYR A 231 1.84 -13.28 -20.62
C TYR A 231 0.75 -13.27 -19.56
N HIS A 232 -0.44 -13.69 -19.95
CA HIS A 232 -1.59 -13.84 -19.06
C HIS A 232 -2.06 -15.30 -19.03
N ALA A 233 -2.39 -15.78 -17.84
CA ALA A 233 -2.95 -17.11 -17.66
C ALA A 233 -4.15 -17.07 -16.71
N LEU A 234 -5.14 -17.89 -17.01
CA LEU A 234 -6.31 -18.11 -16.17
C LEU A 234 -6.53 -19.61 -16.02
N ILE A 235 -6.47 -20.09 -14.79
CA ILE A 235 -6.65 -21.49 -14.42
C ILE A 235 -8.01 -21.62 -13.77
N TRP A 236 -8.87 -22.46 -14.33
CA TRP A 236 -10.17 -22.80 -13.76
C TRP A 236 -10.07 -24.12 -13.02
N GLN A 237 -10.83 -24.28 -11.94
CA GLN A 237 -11.12 -25.57 -11.33
C GLN A 237 -12.59 -25.65 -10.95
N GLN A 238 -13.25 -26.76 -11.28
CA GLN A 238 -14.67 -26.99 -10.98
C GLN A 238 -15.60 -25.82 -11.38
N GLY A 239 -15.32 -25.18 -12.53
CA GLY A 239 -16.12 -24.06 -13.03
C GLY A 239 -15.90 -22.72 -12.31
N GLN A 240 -14.85 -22.59 -11.49
CA GLN A 240 -14.43 -21.33 -10.86
C GLN A 240 -12.97 -21.00 -11.17
N PRO A 241 -12.55 -19.71 -11.20
CA PRO A 241 -11.14 -19.36 -11.28
C PRO A 241 -10.42 -19.87 -10.03
N SER A 242 -9.36 -20.65 -10.23
CA SER A 242 -8.44 -21.11 -9.19
C SER A 242 -7.21 -20.21 -9.11
N ALA A 243 -6.71 -19.76 -10.27
CA ALA A 243 -5.64 -18.76 -10.32
C ALA A 243 -5.70 -17.88 -11.58
N ALA A 244 -5.13 -16.68 -11.48
CA ALA A 244 -4.93 -15.76 -12.60
C ALA A 244 -3.57 -15.06 -12.48
N LEU A 245 -2.77 -15.07 -13.54
CA LEU A 245 -1.46 -14.42 -13.62
C LEU A 245 -1.46 -13.38 -14.72
N TYR A 246 -0.91 -12.21 -14.43
CA TYR A 246 -0.73 -11.11 -15.40
C TYR A 246 0.72 -10.62 -15.33
N VAL A 247 1.53 -10.97 -16.32
CA VAL A 247 2.95 -10.59 -16.42
C VAL A 247 3.10 -9.37 -17.32
N ALA A 248 3.96 -8.44 -16.90
CA ALA A 248 4.35 -7.26 -17.66
C ALA A 248 5.84 -6.93 -17.44
N PRO A 249 6.50 -6.21 -18.36
CA PRO A 249 7.85 -5.69 -18.14
C PRO A 249 7.92 -4.57 -17.07
N SER A 250 6.76 -4.02 -16.69
CA SER A 250 6.61 -2.96 -15.70
C SER A 250 5.32 -3.18 -14.89
N TYR A 251 4.88 -2.21 -14.09
CA TYR A 251 3.70 -2.35 -13.24
C TYR A 251 2.47 -2.80 -14.07
N PRO A 252 1.88 -3.98 -13.80
CA PRO A 252 0.79 -4.50 -14.63
C PRO A 252 -0.44 -3.59 -14.59
N THR A 253 -0.90 -3.18 -15.77
CA THR A 253 -2.10 -2.36 -15.95
C THR A 253 -3.32 -3.26 -16.10
N ILE A 254 -3.86 -3.71 -14.96
CA ILE A 254 -5.06 -4.54 -14.88
C ILE A 254 -6.09 -3.92 -13.94
N ASP A 255 -7.35 -4.25 -14.17
CA ASP A 255 -8.45 -3.99 -13.25
C ASP A 255 -8.45 -5.02 -12.12
N ARG A 256 -7.67 -4.71 -11.08
CA ARG A 256 -7.50 -5.58 -9.90
C ARG A 256 -8.83 -5.84 -9.18
N GLU A 257 -9.79 -4.94 -9.25
CA GLU A 257 -11.10 -5.09 -8.62
C GLU A 257 -11.98 -6.03 -9.42
N ALA A 258 -12.06 -5.87 -10.74
CA ALA A 258 -12.79 -6.81 -11.59
C ALA A 258 -12.25 -8.24 -11.50
N VAL A 259 -10.91 -8.41 -11.44
CA VAL A 259 -10.31 -9.73 -11.22
C VAL A 259 -10.70 -10.27 -9.84
N SER A 260 -10.64 -9.44 -8.79
CA SER A 260 -11.06 -9.83 -7.44
C SER A 260 -12.53 -10.29 -7.41
N ASP A 261 -13.42 -9.55 -8.06
CA ASP A 261 -14.84 -9.86 -8.16
C ASP A 261 -15.09 -11.16 -8.91
N ALA A 262 -14.30 -11.47 -9.95
CA ALA A 262 -14.42 -12.73 -10.67
C ALA A 262 -14.05 -13.97 -9.83
N PHE A 263 -13.22 -13.83 -8.79
CA PHE A 263 -12.95 -14.92 -7.84
C PHE A 263 -14.11 -15.16 -6.86
N ILE A 264 -14.96 -14.15 -6.64
CA ILE A 264 -16.16 -14.22 -5.81
C ILE A 264 -17.38 -14.66 -6.64
N THR A 265 -17.57 -14.04 -7.80
CA THR A 265 -18.67 -14.27 -8.75
C THR A 265 -18.09 -14.58 -10.13
N PRO A 266 -17.76 -15.85 -10.41
CA PRO A 266 -17.16 -16.26 -11.67
C PRO A 266 -18.00 -15.94 -12.91
N PRO A 267 -17.40 -15.42 -14.00
CA PRO A 267 -18.10 -15.25 -15.26
C PRO A 267 -18.46 -16.61 -15.88
N SER A 268 -19.75 -16.81 -16.18
CA SER A 268 -20.24 -18.03 -16.83
C SER A 268 -20.03 -18.03 -18.35
N ALA A 269 -20.15 -16.86 -18.99
CA ALA A 269 -20.02 -16.71 -20.44
C ALA A 269 -18.56 -16.58 -20.90
N SER A 270 -18.24 -17.12 -22.08
CA SER A 270 -16.89 -17.08 -22.67
C SER A 270 -16.34 -15.66 -22.81
N ALA A 271 -17.17 -14.68 -23.17
CA ALA A 271 -16.77 -13.29 -23.28
C ALA A 271 -16.26 -12.72 -21.94
N GLY A 272 -16.92 -13.06 -20.82
CA GLY A 272 -16.47 -12.65 -19.49
C GLY A 272 -15.17 -13.33 -19.07
N ARG A 273 -14.96 -14.60 -19.46
CA ARG A 273 -13.69 -15.31 -19.22
C ARG A 273 -12.54 -14.72 -20.01
N LEU A 274 -12.77 -14.29 -21.26
CA LEU A 274 -11.78 -13.62 -22.10
C LEU A 274 -11.46 -12.21 -21.56
N ALA A 275 -12.46 -11.46 -21.09
CA ALA A 275 -12.22 -10.17 -20.43
C ALA A 275 -11.38 -10.33 -19.16
N LEU A 276 -11.67 -11.37 -18.35
CA LEU A 276 -10.87 -11.72 -17.19
C LEU A 276 -9.43 -12.10 -17.56
N LEU A 277 -9.22 -12.91 -18.61
CA LEU A 277 -7.88 -13.24 -19.11
C LEU A 277 -7.11 -11.99 -19.58
N ALA A 278 -7.80 -10.97 -20.08
CA ALA A 278 -7.21 -9.68 -20.44
C ALA A 278 -6.98 -8.76 -19.22
N GLY A 279 -7.38 -9.16 -18.01
CA GLY A 279 -7.25 -8.37 -16.79
C GLY A 279 -8.22 -7.20 -16.71
N ARG A 280 -9.42 -7.33 -17.29
CA ARG A 280 -10.42 -6.26 -17.40
C ARG A 280 -11.80 -6.71 -16.92
N ALA A 281 -12.64 -5.75 -16.56
CA ALA A 281 -14.06 -5.98 -16.33
C ALA A 281 -14.75 -6.52 -17.60
N PRO A 282 -15.74 -7.44 -17.46
CA PRO A 282 -16.62 -7.81 -18.56
C PRO A 282 -17.35 -6.57 -19.12
N ALA A 283 -17.64 -6.56 -20.42
CA ALA A 283 -18.38 -5.47 -21.05
C ALA A 283 -19.71 -5.20 -20.30
N GLY A 284 -19.84 -4.01 -19.72
CA GLY A 284 -20.99 -3.59 -18.91
C GLY A 284 -20.75 -3.49 -17.39
N GLY A 285 -19.61 -3.95 -16.88
CA GLY A 285 -19.16 -3.64 -15.52
C GLY A 285 -18.70 -2.18 -15.43
N ALA A 286 -19.17 -1.44 -14.44
CA ALA A 286 -18.69 -0.08 -14.20
C ALA A 286 -17.26 -0.16 -13.64
N ASP A 287 -16.27 0.30 -14.41
CA ASP A 287 -14.92 0.55 -13.89
C ASP A 287 -15.04 1.62 -12.80
N ILE A 288 -14.79 1.24 -11.55
CA ILE A 288 -14.83 2.18 -10.43
C ILE A 288 -13.43 2.75 -10.10
N GLY A 289 -12.37 2.25 -10.75
CA GLY A 289 -10.98 2.61 -10.47
C GLY A 289 -10.52 2.22 -9.06
N ARG A 290 -9.36 2.74 -8.63
CA ARG A 290 -8.83 2.44 -7.28
C ARG A 290 -9.78 2.92 -6.19
N ILE A 291 -9.94 2.13 -5.13
CA ILE A 291 -10.75 2.52 -3.98
C ILE A 291 -10.07 3.68 -3.24
N VAL A 292 -10.72 4.84 -3.23
CA VAL A 292 -10.28 6.02 -2.47
C VAL A 292 -10.91 6.04 -1.07
N CYS A 293 -12.14 5.52 -0.92
CA CYS A 293 -12.82 5.47 0.37
C CYS A 293 -13.16 4.04 0.82
N SER A 294 -12.31 3.42 1.64
CA SER A 294 -12.54 2.06 2.20
C SER A 294 -13.80 1.92 3.07
N CYS A 295 -14.33 3.01 3.65
CA CYS A 295 -15.52 2.97 4.50
C CYS A 295 -16.79 2.61 3.72
N PHE A 296 -16.95 3.22 2.53
CA PHE A 296 -18.13 3.08 1.69
C PHE A 296 -17.82 2.43 0.34
N ARG A 297 -16.57 2.00 0.12
CA ARG A 297 -16.03 1.45 -1.14
C ARG A 297 -16.31 2.36 -2.34
N VAL A 298 -15.92 3.63 -2.19
CA VAL A 298 -16.00 4.60 -3.29
C VAL A 298 -14.68 4.58 -4.05
N GLY A 299 -14.76 4.28 -5.34
CA GLY A 299 -13.64 4.27 -6.26
C GLY A 299 -13.37 5.63 -6.94
N GLU A 300 -12.17 5.78 -7.47
CA GLU A 300 -11.67 7.00 -8.12
C GLU A 300 -12.52 7.43 -9.33
N VAL A 301 -13.01 6.50 -10.16
CA VAL A 301 -13.82 6.85 -11.35
C VAL A 301 -15.15 7.46 -10.94
N ALA A 302 -15.81 6.92 -9.91
CA ALA A 302 -17.05 7.50 -9.38
C ALA A 302 -16.82 8.93 -8.84
N ILE A 303 -15.67 9.17 -8.21
CA ILE A 303 -15.27 10.49 -7.72
C ILE A 303 -15.01 11.45 -8.89
N GLN A 304 -14.24 11.04 -9.89
CA GLN A 304 -13.96 11.86 -11.09
C GLN A 304 -15.25 12.21 -11.85
N ASN A 305 -16.18 11.28 -11.99
CA ASN A 305 -17.49 11.51 -12.59
C ASN A 305 -18.33 12.51 -11.79
N ALA A 306 -18.33 12.42 -10.45
CA ALA A 306 -19.01 13.36 -9.59
C ALA A 306 -18.38 14.77 -9.66
N ILE A 307 -17.04 14.86 -9.71
CA ILE A 307 -16.32 16.14 -9.91
C ILE A 307 -16.71 16.74 -11.26
N ALA A 308 -16.72 15.95 -12.33
CA ALA A 308 -17.15 16.39 -13.67
C ALA A 308 -18.61 16.86 -13.69
N ALA A 309 -19.48 16.28 -12.86
CA ALA A 309 -20.86 16.69 -12.68
C ALA A 309 -21.05 17.94 -11.80
N GLY A 310 -19.98 18.54 -11.28
CA GLY A 310 -20.00 19.80 -10.53
C GLY A 310 -19.71 19.69 -9.03
N CYS A 311 -19.37 18.51 -8.50
CA CYS A 311 -18.97 18.35 -7.10
C CYS A 311 -17.52 18.83 -6.87
N VAL A 312 -17.35 20.13 -6.65
CA VAL A 312 -16.04 20.80 -6.50
C VAL A 312 -15.52 20.90 -5.06
N THR A 313 -16.19 20.26 -4.08
CA THR A 313 -15.74 20.23 -2.68
C THR A 313 -15.83 18.81 -2.12
N ALA A 314 -15.01 18.51 -1.09
CA ALA A 314 -15.05 17.22 -0.42
C ALA A 314 -16.41 16.98 0.26
N GLU A 315 -17.05 18.04 0.75
CA GLU A 315 -18.39 18.02 1.35
C GLU A 315 -19.46 17.68 0.30
N ALA A 316 -19.38 18.23 -0.92
CA ALA A 316 -20.29 17.91 -2.02
C ALA A 316 -20.14 16.44 -2.46
N LEU A 317 -18.90 15.97 -2.61
CA LEU A 317 -18.62 14.55 -2.87
C LEU A 317 -19.14 13.65 -1.74
N GLY A 318 -19.01 14.08 -0.49
CA GLY A 318 -19.55 13.35 0.65
C GLY A 318 -21.07 13.29 0.68
N ALA A 319 -21.76 14.36 0.27
CA ALA A 319 -23.22 14.36 0.16
C ALA A 319 -23.71 13.36 -0.92
N GLN A 320 -23.00 13.27 -2.05
CA GLN A 320 -23.41 12.40 -3.16
C GLN A 320 -22.95 10.94 -3.01
N LEU A 321 -21.69 10.72 -2.66
CA LEU A 321 -21.05 9.41 -2.66
C LEU A 321 -20.79 8.85 -1.25
N LYS A 322 -21.10 9.61 -0.19
CA LYS A 322 -20.79 9.31 1.22
C LYS A 322 -19.30 9.31 1.57
N CYS A 323 -18.37 9.40 0.62
CA CYS A 323 -16.94 9.45 0.90
C CYS A 323 -16.59 10.65 1.81
N GLY A 324 -15.62 10.47 2.71
CA GLY A 324 -15.21 11.53 3.65
C GLY A 324 -16.14 11.75 4.86
N THR A 325 -17.34 11.14 4.90
CA THR A 325 -18.33 11.42 5.96
C THR A 325 -18.21 10.55 7.22
N ASN A 326 -17.56 9.38 7.13
CA ASN A 326 -17.45 8.45 8.26
C ASN A 326 -16.18 8.68 9.08
N CYS A 327 -14.99 8.39 8.52
CA CYS A 327 -13.72 8.55 9.23
C CYS A 327 -12.86 9.71 8.72
N GLY A 328 -13.29 10.42 7.66
CA GLY A 328 -12.62 11.60 7.11
C GLY A 328 -11.26 11.39 6.41
N SER A 329 -10.65 10.20 6.44
CA SER A 329 -9.26 10.06 5.98
C SER A 329 -9.03 10.15 4.48
N CYS A 330 -10.07 9.93 3.67
CA CYS A 330 -9.97 10.11 2.23
C CYS A 330 -10.09 11.60 1.83
N ILE A 331 -10.45 12.50 2.75
CA ILE A 331 -10.64 13.93 2.46
C ILE A 331 -9.40 14.58 1.81
N PRO A 332 -8.16 14.36 2.28
CA PRO A 332 -6.98 14.93 1.63
C PRO A 332 -6.85 14.48 0.17
N GLU A 333 -7.14 13.21 -0.10
CA GLU A 333 -7.08 12.64 -1.44
C GLU A 333 -8.22 13.13 -2.34
N LEU A 334 -9.44 13.26 -1.80
CA LEU A 334 -10.56 13.90 -2.50
C LEU A 334 -10.20 15.33 -2.92
N LYS A 335 -9.56 16.11 -2.02
CA LYS A 335 -9.08 17.47 -2.34
C LYS A 335 -8.01 17.46 -3.44
N ALA A 336 -7.09 16.51 -3.41
CA ALA A 336 -6.07 16.36 -4.43
C ALA A 336 -6.67 16.06 -5.81
N LEU A 337 -7.65 15.14 -5.88
CA LEU A 337 -8.38 14.81 -7.12
C LEU A 337 -9.14 16.01 -7.68
N ILE A 338 -9.83 16.77 -6.83
CA ILE A 338 -10.52 18.01 -7.21
C ILE A 338 -9.51 19.01 -7.81
N GLN A 339 -8.38 19.24 -7.13
CA GLN A 339 -7.35 20.17 -7.60
C GLN A 339 -6.69 19.72 -8.90
N ALA A 340 -6.46 18.42 -9.09
CA ALA A 340 -5.88 17.89 -10.32
C ALA A 340 -6.81 18.13 -11.52
N GLN A 341 -8.10 17.87 -11.35
CA GLN A 341 -9.09 18.05 -12.41
C GLN A 341 -9.35 19.53 -12.74
N GLN A 342 -9.34 20.41 -11.73
CA GLN A 342 -9.41 21.86 -11.94
C GLN A 342 -8.20 22.43 -12.68
N ARG A 343 -6.99 21.92 -12.38
CA ARG A 343 -5.77 22.28 -13.09
C ARG A 343 -5.79 21.81 -14.55
N GLY A 344 -6.30 20.60 -14.80
CA GLY A 344 -6.46 20.06 -16.16
C GLY A 344 -7.52 20.77 -17.01
N ALA A 345 -8.56 21.35 -16.38
CA ALA A 345 -9.58 22.13 -17.10
C ALA A 345 -9.17 23.58 -17.40
N ALA A 346 -8.10 24.08 -16.77
CA ALA A 346 -7.58 25.44 -16.93
C ALA A 346 -6.38 25.53 -17.89
N ALA A 347 -5.89 24.39 -18.40
CA ALA A 347 -4.79 24.27 -19.36
C ALA A 347 -5.33 24.02 -20.78
#